data_AF-A0A519WMD5-F1
#
_entry.id   AF-A0A519WMD5-F1
#
_cell.length_a   1.000
_cell.length_b   1.000
_cell.length_c   1.000
_cell.angle_alpha   90.00
_cell.angle_beta   90.00
_cell.angle_gamma   90.00
#
_symmetry.space_group_name_H-M   'P 1'
#
loop_
_entity.id
_entity.type
_entity.pdbx_description
1 polymer ?
#
loop_
_entity_poly.entity_id
_entity_poly.type
_entity_poly.pdbx_seq_one_letter_code
_entity_poly.pdbx_strand_id
1 'polypeptide(L)'
;MAAKKQPSWLHVAISWGASIVIVGALFKILHIGGILGNYMIGIGLGVEAILFFLTGFFPPEPEPAWERVYPELREDFKGELPTASARPVAAVSAPTSAALD
;
A
#
# COMPACT_ATOMS: atom_id res chain seq x y z
N MET A 1 -25.87 -7.15 -3.72
CA MET A 1 -25.05 -7.83 -4.75
C MET A 1 -24.07 -8.72 -4.00
N ALA A 2 -24.08 -10.05 -4.20
CA ALA A 2 -23.13 -10.92 -3.52
C ALA A 2 -21.71 -10.56 -3.99
N ALA A 3 -20.84 -10.11 -3.09
CA ALA A 3 -19.44 -9.87 -3.39
C ALA A 3 -18.82 -11.18 -3.85
N LYS A 4 -18.45 -11.27 -5.13
CA LYS A 4 -17.79 -12.44 -5.67
C LYS A 4 -16.39 -12.47 -5.07
N LYS A 5 -16.18 -13.38 -4.12
CA LYS A 5 -14.90 -13.59 -3.44
C LYS A 5 -13.79 -13.64 -4.49
N GLN A 6 -12.78 -12.79 -4.33
CA GLN A 6 -11.62 -12.82 -5.22
C GLN A 6 -11.02 -14.22 -5.16
N PRO A 7 -10.76 -14.85 -6.31
CA PRO A 7 -10.27 -16.21 -6.30
C PRO A 7 -8.85 -16.19 -5.72
N SER A 8 -8.64 -16.94 -4.62
CA SER A 8 -7.44 -16.84 -3.77
C SER A 8 -6.11 -17.08 -4.50
N TRP A 9 -6.14 -17.68 -5.68
CA TRP A 9 -4.96 -17.86 -6.54
C TRP A 9 -4.45 -16.57 -7.17
N LEU A 10 -5.28 -15.52 -7.34
CA LEU A 10 -4.83 -14.24 -7.89
C LEU A 10 -3.81 -13.56 -6.99
N HIS A 11 -4.03 -13.57 -5.67
CA HIS A 11 -3.05 -13.01 -4.72
C HIS A 11 -1.71 -13.75 -4.80
N VAL A 12 -1.75 -15.08 -4.99
CA VAL A 12 -0.54 -15.89 -5.18
C VAL A 12 0.15 -15.51 -6.50
N ALA A 13 -0.60 -15.38 -7.59
CA ALA A 13 -0.06 -15.00 -8.89
C ALA A 13 0.58 -13.59 -8.87
N ILE A 14 -0.06 -12.61 -8.23
CA ILE A 14 0.47 -11.26 -8.02
C ILE A 14 1.75 -11.31 -7.20
N SER A 15 1.76 -12.07 -6.10
CA SER A 15 2.96 -12.21 -5.25
C SER A 15 4.13 -12.85 -6.00
N TRP A 16 3.84 -13.85 -6.85
CA TRP A 16 4.85 -14.47 -7.72
C TRP A 16 5.36 -13.49 -8.78
N GLY A 17 4.48 -12.74 -9.43
CA GLY A 17 4.86 -11.69 -10.38
C GLY A 17 5.81 -10.67 -9.76
N ALA A 18 5.43 -10.15 -8.59
CA ALA A 18 6.21 -9.15 -7.87
C ALA A 18 7.61 -9.67 -7.52
N SER A 19 7.72 -10.94 -7.13
CA SER A 19 9.02 -11.57 -6.83
C SER A 19 9.95 -11.58 -8.05
N ILE A 20 9.42 -11.89 -9.24
CA ILE A 20 10.19 -11.92 -10.50
C ILE A 20 10.68 -10.50 -10.84
N VAL A 21 9.86 -9.47 -10.61
CA VAL A 21 10.22 -8.07 -10.86
C VAL A 21 11.32 -7.61 -9.93
N ILE A 22 11.23 -7.95 -8.64
CA ILE A 22 12.25 -7.61 -7.65
C ILE A 22 13.59 -8.25 -8.04
N VAL A 23 13.58 -9.52 -8.46
CA VAL A 23 14.77 -10.20 -8.96
C VAL A 23 15.32 -9.50 -10.22
N GLY A 24 14.46 -9.17 -11.19
CA GLY A 24 14.87 -8.44 -12.39
C GLY A 24 15.48 -7.06 -12.09
N ALA A 25 14.90 -6.33 -11.14
CA ALA A 25 15.41 -5.04 -10.68
C ALA A 25 16.76 -5.20 -9.99
N LEU A 26 16.94 -6.25 -9.18
CA LEU A 26 18.21 -6.59 -8.55
C LEU A 26 19.32 -6.79 -9.59
N PHE A 27 19.06 -7.55 -10.65
CA PHE A 27 20.02 -7.72 -11.74
C PHE A 27 20.39 -6.38 -12.40
N LYS A 28 19.39 -5.51 -12.62
CA LYS A 28 19.60 -4.20 -13.24
C LYS A 28 20.44 -3.26 -12.38
N ILE A 29 20.18 -3.16 -11.07
CA ILE A 29 20.92 -2.27 -10.17
C ILE A 29 22.34 -2.77 -9.89
N LEU A 30 22.52 -4.09 -9.74
CA LEU A 30 23.83 -4.69 -9.47
C LEU A 30 24.67 -4.87 -10.75
N HIS A 31 24.14 -4.52 -11.92
CA HIS A 31 24.79 -4.69 -13.23
C HIS A 31 25.24 -6.14 -13.50
N ILE A 32 24.56 -7.11 -12.87
CA ILE A 32 24.88 -8.53 -13.03
C ILE A 32 24.38 -8.99 -14.40
N GLY A 33 25.27 -9.59 -15.20
CA GLY A 33 24.91 -10.12 -16.53
C GLY A 33 24.81 -9.08 -17.65
N GLY A 34 25.13 -7.81 -17.41
CA GLY A 34 25.21 -6.77 -18.44
C GLY A 34 23.92 -6.62 -19.24
N ILE A 35 23.97 -6.91 -20.55
CA ILE A 35 22.80 -6.86 -21.44
C ILE A 35 21.66 -7.78 -20.96
N LEU A 36 21.98 -8.91 -20.32
CA LEU A 36 20.98 -9.85 -19.79
C LEU A 36 20.18 -9.24 -18.64
N GLY A 37 20.76 -8.32 -17.88
CA GLY A 37 20.05 -7.58 -16.83
C GLY A 37 18.92 -6.72 -17.39
N ASN A 38 19.06 -6.15 -18.59
CA ASN A 38 17.99 -5.40 -19.26
C ASN A 38 16.82 -6.31 -19.66
N TYR A 39 17.12 -7.51 -20.15
CA TYR A 39 16.08 -8.48 -20.48
C TYR A 39 15.37 -8.99 -19.22
N MET A 40 16.09 -9.21 -18.13
CA MET A 40 15.50 -9.66 -16.86
C MET A 40 14.51 -8.66 -16.27
N ILE A 41 14.87 -7.38 -16.20
CA ILE A 41 13.92 -6.34 -15.76
C ILE A 41 12.77 -6.17 -16.74
N GLY A 42 13.02 -6.25 -18.05
CA GLY A 42 11.97 -6.19 -19.07
C GLY A 42 10.95 -7.32 -18.94
N ILE A 43 11.40 -8.55 -18.70
CA ILE A 43 10.53 -9.71 -18.45
C ILE A 43 9.73 -9.51 -17.16
N GLY A 44 10.38 -9.09 -16.06
CA GLY A 44 9.69 -8.82 -14.80
C GLY A 44 8.57 -7.78 -14.96
N LEU A 45 8.87 -6.64 -15.57
CA LEU A 45 7.88 -5.59 -15.83
C LEU A 45 6.77 -6.06 -16.79
N GLY A 46 7.09 -6.90 -17.77
CA GLY A 46 6.11 -7.49 -18.68
C GLY A 46 5.13 -8.43 -17.96
N VAL A 47 5.63 -9.25 -17.03
CA VAL A 47 4.81 -10.12 -16.17
C VAL A 47 3.83 -9.29 -15.33
N GLU A 48 4.29 -8.20 -14.69
CA GLU A 48 3.43 -7.30 -13.93
C GLU A 48 2.41 -6.57 -14.79
N ALA A 49 2.79 -6.13 -15.99
CA ALA A 49 1.84 -5.49 -16.91
C ALA A 49 0.68 -6.43 -17.25
N ILE A 50 0.95 -7.72 -17.48
CA ILE A 50 -0.09 -8.73 -17.73
C ILE A 50 -0.92 -8.99 -16.48
N LEU A 51 -0.30 -9.17 -15.32
CA LEU A 51 -1.02 -9.40 -14.07
C LEU A 51 -1.93 -8.23 -13.72
N PHE A 52 -1.45 -6.99 -13.80
CA PHE A 52 -2.28 -5.81 -13.56
C PHE A 52 -3.44 -5.70 -14.55
N PHE A 53 -3.19 -5.96 -15.83
CA PHE A 53 -4.25 -5.99 -16.83
C PHE A 53 -5.34 -7.02 -16.48
N LEU A 54 -4.94 -8.23 -16.06
CA LEU A 54 -5.88 -9.27 -15.64
C LEU A 54 -6.64 -8.89 -14.36
N THR A 55 -5.99 -8.22 -13.40
CA THR A 55 -6.66 -7.76 -12.16
C THR A 55 -7.74 -6.72 -12.44
N GLY A 56 -7.63 -5.94 -13.53
CA GLY A 56 -8.67 -4.98 -13.93
C GLY A 56 -10.04 -5.61 -14.21
N PHE A 57 -10.10 -6.91 -14.49
CA PHE A 57 -11.35 -7.64 -14.67
C PHE A 57 -11.97 -8.14 -13.36
N PHE A 58 -11.26 -8.05 -12.25
CA PHE A 58 -11.75 -8.47 -10.95
C PHE A 58 -12.03 -7.25 -10.05
N PRO A 59 -13.24 -7.13 -9.50
CA PRO A 59 -13.57 -6.00 -8.62
C PRO A 59 -12.74 -6.07 -7.32
N PRO A 60 -12.34 -4.92 -6.74
CA PRO A 60 -11.64 -4.91 -5.46
C PRO A 60 -12.51 -5.54 -4.36
N GLU A 61 -11.87 -6.05 -3.30
CA GLU A 61 -12.62 -6.56 -2.15
C GLU A 61 -13.46 -5.45 -1.52
N PRO A 62 -14.71 -5.75 -1.10
CA PRO A 62 -15.53 -4.77 -0.41
C PRO A 62 -14.88 -4.36 0.90
N GLU A 63 -15.02 -3.09 1.27
CA GLU A 63 -14.52 -2.61 2.55
C GLU A 63 -15.16 -3.41 3.70
N PRO A 64 -14.38 -3.77 4.74
CA PRO A 64 -14.92 -4.36 5.95
C PRO A 64 -16.00 -3.47 6.55
N ALA A 65 -17.04 -4.06 7.14
CA ALA A 65 -18.12 -3.32 7.80
C ALA A 65 -17.61 -2.72 9.13
N TRP A 66 -16.78 -1.68 9.06
CA TRP A 66 -16.13 -1.03 10.20
C TRP A 66 -17.14 -0.53 11.24
N GLU A 67 -18.33 -0.13 10.78
CA GLU A 67 -19.49 0.24 11.60
C GLU A 67 -19.90 -0.80 12.65
N ARG A 68 -19.56 -2.08 12.44
CA ARG A 68 -19.83 -3.14 13.43
C ARG A 68 -18.93 -3.02 14.66
N VAL A 69 -17.71 -2.53 14.49
CA VAL A 69 -16.71 -2.37 15.56
C VAL A 69 -16.68 -0.93 16.06
N TYR A 70 -16.96 0.02 15.17
CA TYR A 70 -16.99 1.46 15.43
C TYR A 70 -18.37 2.01 15.05
N PRO A 71 -19.39 1.88 15.93
CA PRO A 71 -20.74 2.36 15.68
C PRO A 71 -20.81 3.84 15.30
N GLU A 72 -19.81 4.63 15.71
CA GLU A 72 -19.66 6.05 15.38
C GLU A 72 -19.47 6.33 13.88
N LEU A 73 -19.08 5.33 13.08
CA LEU A 73 -18.92 5.49 11.63
C LEU A 73 -20.24 5.40 10.86
N ARG A 74 -21.34 5.01 11.54
CA ARG A 74 -22.65 4.89 10.91
C ARG A 74 -23.24 6.27 10.61
N GLU A 75 -23.89 6.41 9.46
CA GLU A 75 -24.57 7.68 9.08
C GLU A 75 -25.68 8.08 10.06
N ASP A 76 -26.30 7.12 10.75
CA ASP A 76 -27.39 7.33 11.71
C ASP A 76 -26.91 7.44 13.17
N PHE A 77 -25.61 7.61 13.41
CA PHE A 77 -25.07 7.67 14.76
C PHE A 77 -25.59 8.90 15.52
N LYS A 78 -26.29 8.66 16.64
CA LYS A 78 -26.88 9.68 17.53
C LYS A 78 -26.15 9.84 18.86
N GLY A 79 -25.01 9.17 19.03
CA GLY A 79 -24.20 9.27 20.26
C GLY A 79 -23.32 10.51 20.27
N GLU A 80 -22.71 10.80 21.41
CA GLU A 80 -21.67 11.83 21.49
C GLU A 80 -20.40 11.31 20.79
N LEU A 81 -19.90 12.06 19.81
CA LEU A 81 -18.64 11.74 19.15
C LEU A 81 -17.49 11.85 20.16
N PRO A 82 -16.50 10.92 20.14
CA PRO A 82 -15.34 11.02 21.00
C PRO A 82 -14.65 12.36 20.79
N THR A 83 -14.63 13.21 21.82
CA THR A 83 -13.86 14.44 21.77
C THR A 83 -12.39 14.04 21.81
N ALA A 84 -11.67 14.25 20.71
CA ALA A 84 -10.24 14.02 20.66
C ALA A 84 -9.59 14.82 21.80
N SER A 85 -9.09 14.11 22.83
CA SER A 85 -8.36 14.75 23.90
C SER A 85 -7.11 15.34 23.27
N ALA A 86 -7.06 16.67 23.13
CA ALA A 86 -5.90 17.36 22.62
C ALA A 86 -4.73 17.02 23.54
N ARG A 87 -3.80 16.19 23.03
CA ARG A 87 -2.55 15.94 23.72
C ARG A 87 -1.87 17.30 23.92
N PRO A 88 -1.56 17.73 25.15
CA PRO A 88 -0.86 18.99 25.35
C PRO A 88 0.49 18.88 24.66
N VAL A 89 0.64 19.60 23.55
CA VAL A 89 1.92 19.80 22.90
C VAL A 89 2.69 20.71 23.84
N ALA A 90 3.66 20.16 24.57
CA ALA A 90 4.56 20.95 25.38
C ALA A 90 5.18 22.02 24.47
N ALA A 91 4.96 23.29 24.81
CA ALA A 91 5.57 24.40 24.10
C ALA A 91 7.09 24.23 24.20
N VAL A 92 7.74 23.93 23.08
CA VAL A 92 9.19 23.93 22.99
C VAL A 92 9.63 25.38 23.09
N SER A 93 10.27 25.74 24.20
CA SER A 93 10.88 27.05 24.39
C SER A 93 11.85 27.34 23.23
N ALA A 94 11.64 28.46 22.55
CA ALA A 94 12.48 28.87 21.42
C ALA A 94 13.95 29.05 21.88
N PRO A 95 14.94 28.65 21.06
CA PRO A 95 16.35 28.87 21.38
C PRO A 95 16.64 30.38 21.36
N THR A 96 17.11 30.91 22.49
CA THR A 96 17.58 32.29 22.61
C THR A 96 18.91 32.46 21.89
N SER A 97 18.92 33.13 20.73
CA SER A 97 20.13 33.50 19.97
C SER A 97 20.98 34.60 20.64
N ALA A 98 20.85 34.82 21.95
CA ALA A 98 21.48 35.94 22.67
C ALA A 98 22.90 35.63 23.20
N ALA A 99 23.60 34.64 22.65
CA ALA A 99 24.88 34.16 23.20
C ALA A 99 26.04 34.15 22.18
N LEU A 100 26.02 35.00 21.15
CA LEU A 100 27.10 35.12 20.17
C LEU A 100 27.51 36.59 19.91
N ASP A 101 27.64 37.39 20.98
CA ASP A 101 28.42 38.63 20.98
C ASP A 101 29.67 38.47 21.86
#